data_AF-A0A668VJN4-F1
#
_entry.id   AF-A0A668VJN4-F1
#
_cell.length_a   1.000
_cell.length_b   1.000
_cell.length_c   1.000
_cell.angle_alpha   90.00
_cell.angle_beta   90.00
_cell.angle_gamma   90.00
#
_symmetry.space_group_name_H-M   'P 1'
#
loop_
_entity.id
_entity.type
_entity.pdbx_description
1 polymer ?
#
loop_
_entity_poly.entity_id
_entity_poly.type
_entity_poly.pdbx_seq_one_letter_code
_entity_poly.pdbx_strand_id
1 'polypeptide(L)'
;RLGGVCVDVTSEPGQNVTLPCQAPNNNITVVKWSRADQCVLLYRDEQSDPEHQHPSFKNRVDLQDRQMKNGNVSLILKNVTTADNGTYECHVQKDGDSLKLISNINLSVVDLPVLKTLVWLQQTFLAISCKSKSLSRYEEQVEVKKPTQIKPDRKPAL
;
A
#
# COMPACT_ATOMS: atom_id res chain seq x y z
N ARG A 1 -18.33 12.39 -32.24
CA ARG A 1 -17.85 11.18 -31.54
C ARG A 1 -16.70 11.62 -30.65
N LEU A 2 -16.96 11.91 -29.38
CA LEU A 2 -15.89 12.29 -28.45
C LEU A 2 -15.20 11.01 -28.01
N GLY A 3 -13.92 10.86 -28.34
CA GLY A 3 -13.10 9.72 -27.92
C GLY A 3 -13.10 9.61 -26.40
N GLY A 4 -13.39 8.42 -25.89
CA GLY A 4 -13.38 8.15 -24.46
C GLY A 4 -11.99 8.44 -23.89
N VAL A 5 -11.94 9.14 -22.76
CA VAL A 5 -10.71 9.35 -22.00
C VAL A 5 -10.25 7.99 -21.46
N CYS A 6 -9.05 7.56 -21.86
CA CYS A 6 -8.36 6.46 -21.20
C CYS A 6 -7.73 7.00 -19.91
N VAL A 7 -8.02 6.38 -18.78
CA VAL A 7 -7.44 6.76 -17.48
C VAL A 7 -6.31 5.79 -17.16
N ASP A 8 -5.13 6.30 -16.85
CA ASP A 8 -4.00 5.45 -16.45
C ASP A 8 -3.84 5.45 -14.92
N VAL A 9 -3.72 4.25 -14.35
CA VAL A 9 -3.50 4.01 -12.92
C VAL A 9 -2.23 3.19 -12.75
N THR A 10 -1.31 3.66 -11.91
CA THR A 10 -0.07 2.95 -11.59
C THR A 10 -0.08 2.48 -10.15
N SER A 11 0.48 1.29 -9.90
CA SER A 11 0.58 0.73 -8.55
C SER A 11 1.81 -0.16 -8.38
N GLU A 12 2.06 -0.58 -7.14
CA GLU A 12 3.07 -1.57 -6.79
C GLU A 12 2.40 -2.89 -6.39
N PRO A 13 3.09 -4.03 -6.58
CA PRO A 13 2.59 -5.31 -6.11
C PRO A 13 2.25 -5.28 -4.60
N GLY A 14 1.16 -5.93 -4.21
CA GLY A 14 0.69 -6.00 -2.83
C GLY A 14 -0.31 -4.91 -2.43
N GLN A 15 -0.43 -3.83 -3.19
CA GLN A 15 -1.30 -2.70 -2.85
C GLN A 15 -2.77 -2.97 -3.21
N ASN A 16 -3.67 -2.21 -2.59
CA ASN A 16 -5.05 -2.10 -3.06
C ASN A 16 -5.16 -0.87 -3.96
N VAL A 17 -5.85 -0.99 -5.09
CA VAL A 17 -6.05 0.10 -6.04
C VAL A 17 -7.53 0.36 -6.25
N THR A 18 -7.87 1.61 -6.54
CA THR A 18 -9.21 1.99 -6.98
C THR A 18 -9.15 2.39 -8.44
N LEU A 19 -9.85 1.66 -9.30
CA LEU A 19 -10.01 2.00 -10.72
C LEU A 19 -11.21 2.94 -10.85
N PRO A 20 -11.01 4.21 -11.24
CA PRO A 20 -12.07 5.20 -11.24
C PRO A 20 -13.06 4.95 -12.38
N CYS A 21 -14.36 5.01 -12.06
CA CYS A 21 -15.42 5.05 -13.07
C CYS A 21 -16.61 5.86 -12.56
N GLN A 22 -16.97 6.88 -13.35
CA GLN A 22 -18.01 7.83 -13.02
C GLN A 22 -19.09 7.80 -14.10
N ALA A 23 -20.21 7.16 -13.80
CA ALA A 23 -21.37 7.18 -14.68
C ALA A 23 -22.10 8.52 -14.58
N PRO A 24 -22.81 8.98 -15.63
CA PRO A 24 -23.58 10.24 -15.64
C PRO A 24 -24.83 10.25 -14.71
N ASN A 25 -24.84 9.37 -13.71
CA ASN A 25 -25.83 9.15 -12.67
C ASN A 25 -27.27 8.81 -13.15
N ASN A 26 -28.05 8.33 -12.17
CA ASN A 26 -29.46 7.94 -12.19
C ASN A 26 -29.69 6.47 -12.62
N ASN A 27 -30.41 5.75 -11.76
CA ASN A 27 -31.04 4.44 -11.96
C ASN A 27 -30.12 3.35 -12.51
N ILE A 28 -28.90 3.26 -11.99
CA ILE A 28 -27.96 2.18 -12.33
C ILE A 28 -28.51 0.87 -11.74
N THR A 29 -28.72 -0.12 -12.61
CA THR A 29 -29.24 -1.45 -12.23
C THR A 29 -28.17 -2.53 -12.30
N VAL A 30 -27.19 -2.37 -13.21
CA VAL A 30 -26.08 -3.30 -13.37
C VAL A 30 -24.76 -2.56 -13.55
N VAL A 31 -23.73 -3.02 -12.85
CA VAL A 31 -22.34 -2.63 -13.09
C VAL A 31 -21.56 -3.87 -13.49
N LYS A 32 -20.85 -3.80 -14.62
CA LYS A 32 -19.94 -4.84 -15.08
C LYS A 32 -18.56 -4.25 -15.28
N TRP A 33 -17.57 -4.87 -14.65
CA TRP A 33 -16.17 -4.65 -14.96
C TRP A 33 -15.62 -5.86 -15.73
N SER A 34 -14.92 -5.60 -16.82
CA SER A 34 -14.21 -6.61 -17.61
C SER A 34 -12.76 -6.24 -17.86
N ARG A 35 -11.93 -7.23 -18.14
CA ARG A 35 -10.56 -7.05 -18.62
C ARG A 35 -10.32 -8.08 -19.72
N ALA A 36 -10.17 -7.62 -20.96
CA ALA A 36 -10.30 -8.50 -22.13
C ALA A 36 -11.58 -9.35 -22.01
N ASP A 37 -11.48 -10.67 -22.20
CA ASP A 37 -12.62 -11.58 -22.11
C ASP A 37 -12.94 -12.04 -20.67
N GLN A 38 -12.25 -11.52 -19.66
CA GLN A 38 -12.42 -11.92 -18.26
C GLN A 38 -13.45 -11.03 -17.54
N CYS A 39 -14.46 -11.66 -16.94
CA CYS A 39 -15.36 -10.95 -16.02
C CYS A 39 -14.63 -10.67 -14.71
N VAL A 40 -14.43 -9.37 -14.42
CA VAL A 40 -13.75 -8.90 -13.21
C VAL A 40 -14.76 -8.77 -12.07
N LEU A 41 -15.90 -8.13 -12.30
CA LEU A 41 -16.98 -7.98 -11.33
C LEU A 41 -18.30 -7.80 -12.08
N LEU A 42 -19.36 -8.47 -11.61
CA LEU A 42 -20.73 -8.19 -12.00
C LEU A 42 -21.51 -7.89 -10.72
N TYR A 43 -22.15 -6.72 -10.67
CA TYR A 43 -22.98 -6.28 -9.56
C TYR A 43 -24.37 -5.90 -10.07
N ARG A 44 -25.39 -6.55 -9.53
CA ARG A 44 -26.82 -6.39 -9.86
C ARG A 44 -27.65 -6.80 -8.65
N ASP A 45 -28.87 -6.27 -8.53
CA ASP A 45 -29.79 -6.64 -7.45
C ASP A 45 -29.14 -6.52 -6.05
N GLU A 46 -28.34 -5.46 -5.87
CA GLU A 46 -27.58 -5.14 -4.66
C GLU A 46 -26.54 -6.19 -4.24
N GLN A 47 -26.16 -7.08 -5.16
CA GLN A 47 -25.27 -8.21 -4.88
C GLN A 47 -24.23 -8.38 -5.98
N SER A 48 -23.06 -8.88 -5.57
CA SER A 48 -22.05 -9.37 -6.51
C SER A 48 -22.41 -10.78 -6.98
N ASP A 49 -22.11 -11.10 -8.23
CA ASP A 49 -22.25 -12.45 -8.81
C ASP A 49 -20.86 -13.13 -8.90
N PRO A 50 -20.43 -13.87 -7.86
CA PRO A 50 -19.11 -14.49 -7.82
C PRO A 50 -19.02 -15.78 -8.68
N GLU A 51 -20.13 -16.32 -9.17
CA GLU A 51 -20.13 -17.58 -9.93
C GLU A 51 -19.53 -17.38 -11.32
N HIS A 52 -19.90 -16.28 -11.98
CA HIS A 52 -19.44 -15.92 -13.32
C HIS A 52 -18.12 -15.12 -13.33
N GLN A 53 -17.58 -14.85 -12.15
CA GLN A 53 -16.36 -14.07 -11.97
C GLN A 53 -15.12 -14.92 -12.29
N HIS A 54 -14.16 -14.35 -13.03
CA HIS A 54 -12.92 -15.04 -13.33
C HIS A 54 -12.14 -15.35 -12.03
N PRO A 55 -11.59 -16.57 -11.86
CA PRO A 55 -11.00 -17.01 -10.59
C PRO A 55 -9.93 -16.09 -9.99
N SER A 56 -9.15 -15.40 -10.82
CA SER A 56 -8.10 -14.46 -10.37
C SER A 56 -8.62 -13.23 -9.63
N PHE A 57 -9.92 -12.91 -9.75
CA PHE A 57 -10.54 -11.74 -9.11
C PHE A 57 -11.44 -12.09 -7.93
N LYS A 58 -11.74 -13.38 -7.72
CA LYS A 58 -12.57 -13.82 -6.59
C LYS A 58 -11.99 -13.35 -5.26
N ASN A 59 -12.85 -12.81 -4.40
CA ASN A 59 -12.50 -12.24 -3.09
C ASN A 59 -11.50 -11.06 -3.13
N ARG A 60 -11.15 -10.56 -4.32
CA ARG A 60 -10.19 -9.46 -4.49
C ARG A 60 -10.82 -8.16 -4.96
N VAL A 61 -12.09 -8.17 -5.39
CA VAL A 61 -12.73 -6.97 -5.91
C VAL A 61 -14.04 -6.61 -5.21
N ASP A 62 -14.36 -5.32 -5.21
CA ASP A 62 -15.61 -4.76 -4.71
C ASP A 62 -15.89 -3.42 -5.37
N LEU A 63 -17.12 -2.92 -5.27
CA LEU A 63 -17.42 -1.53 -5.61
C LEU A 63 -16.96 -0.60 -4.46
N GLN A 64 -16.35 0.53 -4.82
CA GLN A 64 -15.97 1.59 -3.89
C GLN A 64 -17.20 2.15 -3.14
N ASP A 65 -18.32 2.27 -3.84
CA ASP A 65 -19.61 2.62 -3.27
C ASP A 65 -20.70 1.70 -3.83
N ARG A 66 -21.14 0.75 -3.01
CA ARG A 66 -22.23 -0.19 -3.36
C ARG A 66 -23.60 0.49 -3.50
N GLN A 67 -23.76 1.67 -2.92
CA GLN A 67 -24.96 2.50 -3.12
C GLN A 67 -24.86 3.30 -4.43
N MET A 68 -23.69 3.30 -5.09
CA MET A 68 -23.43 3.92 -6.37
C MET A 68 -23.85 5.40 -6.41
N LYS A 69 -23.67 6.09 -5.27
CA LYS A 69 -24.14 7.47 -5.12
C LYS A 69 -23.44 8.35 -6.14
N ASN A 70 -24.20 9.27 -6.70
CA ASN A 70 -23.72 10.21 -7.70
C ASN A 70 -23.15 9.53 -8.96
N GLY A 71 -23.37 8.22 -9.16
CA GLY A 71 -22.86 7.45 -10.28
C GLY A 71 -21.44 6.91 -10.06
N ASN A 72 -20.93 6.93 -8.84
CA ASN A 72 -19.61 6.36 -8.53
C ASN A 72 -19.69 4.83 -8.53
N VAL A 73 -19.10 4.23 -9.56
CA VAL A 73 -19.05 2.76 -9.75
C VAL A 73 -17.60 2.28 -9.83
N SER A 74 -16.69 3.02 -9.17
CA SER A 74 -15.27 2.71 -9.13
C SER A 74 -15.02 1.33 -8.50
N LEU A 75 -14.05 0.59 -9.06
CA LEU A 75 -13.70 -0.75 -8.60
C LEU A 75 -12.54 -0.70 -7.63
N ILE A 76 -12.65 -1.33 -6.47
CA ILE A 76 -11.51 -1.66 -5.61
C ILE A 76 -10.96 -3.00 -6.08
N LEU A 77 -9.67 -3.08 -6.38
CA LEU A 77 -8.93 -4.33 -6.61
C LEU A 77 -7.83 -4.49 -5.56
N LYS A 78 -7.88 -5.58 -4.81
CA LYS A 78 -7.02 -5.84 -3.65
C LYS A 78 -5.78 -6.66 -4.00
N ASN A 79 -4.69 -6.37 -3.30
CA ASN A 79 -3.43 -7.11 -3.36
C ASN A 79 -2.98 -7.34 -4.82
N VAL A 80 -2.80 -6.24 -5.57
CA VAL A 80 -2.47 -6.29 -6.99
C VAL A 80 -1.12 -6.96 -7.25
N THR A 81 -0.97 -7.53 -8.44
CA THR A 81 0.23 -8.21 -8.93
C THR A 81 0.50 -7.75 -10.36
N THR A 82 1.69 -8.02 -10.90
CA THR A 82 1.99 -7.73 -12.31
C THR A 82 1.08 -8.47 -13.29
N ALA A 83 0.47 -9.59 -12.88
CA ALA A 83 -0.54 -10.30 -13.66
C ALA A 83 -1.89 -9.56 -13.73
N ASP A 84 -2.10 -8.55 -12.88
CA ASP A 84 -3.30 -7.71 -12.91
C ASP A 84 -3.19 -6.56 -13.94
N ASN A 85 -2.03 -6.40 -14.60
CA ASN A 85 -1.84 -5.41 -15.66
C ASN A 85 -2.85 -5.57 -16.81
N GLY A 86 -3.24 -4.44 -17.40
CA GLY A 86 -4.08 -4.41 -18.60
C GLY A 86 -5.14 -3.32 -18.58
N THR A 87 -5.95 -3.33 -19.63
CA THR A 87 -7.06 -2.39 -19.81
C THR A 87 -8.34 -2.98 -19.23
N TYR A 88 -8.90 -2.29 -18.26
CA TYR A 88 -10.17 -2.59 -17.61
C TYR A 88 -11.27 -1.73 -18.22
N GLU A 89 -12.43 -2.32 -18.43
CA GLU A 89 -13.58 -1.66 -19.01
C GLU A 89 -14.70 -1.60 -17.99
N CYS A 90 -15.16 -0.38 -17.71
CA CYS A 90 -16.31 -0.13 -16.86
C CYS A 90 -17.58 -0.03 -17.71
N HIS A 91 -18.53 -0.91 -17.45
CA HIS A 91 -19.83 -0.94 -18.10
C HIS A 91 -20.96 -0.73 -17.11
N VAL A 92 -21.96 0.06 -17.50
CA VAL A 92 -23.11 0.37 -16.67
C VAL A 92 -24.38 0.18 -17.47
N GLN A 93 -25.37 -0.47 -16.87
CA GLN A 93 -26.74 -0.52 -17.36
C GLN A 93 -27.61 0.32 -16.45
N LYS A 94 -28.50 1.10 -17.06
CA LYS A 94 -29.56 1.82 -16.36
C LYS A 94 -30.88 1.10 -16.58
N ASP A 95 -31.85 1.37 -15.71
CA ASP A 95 -33.20 0.84 -15.88
C ASP A 95 -33.77 1.20 -17.27
N GLY A 96 -34.33 0.19 -17.94
CA GLY A 96 -34.84 0.32 -19.32
C GLY A 96 -33.79 0.56 -20.41
N ASP A 97 -32.49 0.52 -20.11
CA ASP A 97 -31.40 0.74 -21.06
C ASP A 97 -30.55 -0.52 -21.27
N SER A 98 -29.77 -0.51 -22.34
CA SER A 98 -28.72 -1.49 -22.62
C SER A 98 -27.45 -1.19 -21.83
N LEU A 99 -26.61 -2.21 -21.65
CA LEU A 99 -25.30 -2.08 -21.02
C LEU A 99 -24.38 -1.19 -21.89
N LYS A 100 -23.78 -0.16 -21.30
CA LYS A 100 -22.94 0.83 -22.01
C LYS A 100 -21.55 0.91 -21.41
N LEU A 101 -20.53 1.00 -22.27
CA LEU A 101 -19.17 1.33 -21.87
C LEU A 101 -19.11 2.78 -21.37
N ILE A 102 -18.59 2.97 -20.17
CA ILE A 102 -18.42 4.27 -19.51
C ILE A 102 -16.96 4.74 -19.62
N SER A 103 -16.01 3.87 -19.32
CA SER A 103 -14.59 4.22 -19.32
C SER A 103 -13.67 3.02 -19.55
N ASN A 104 -12.49 3.32 -20.09
CA ASN A 104 -11.35 2.40 -20.20
C ASN A 104 -10.25 2.86 -19.25
N ILE A 105 -9.76 1.95 -18.40
CA ILE A 105 -8.74 2.23 -17.40
C ILE A 105 -7.55 1.30 -17.63
N ASN A 106 -6.36 1.84 -17.85
CA ASN A 106 -5.15 1.03 -17.91
C ASN A 106 -4.53 0.93 -16.52
N LEU A 107 -4.39 -0.30 -16.01
CA LEU A 107 -3.64 -0.56 -14.78
C LEU A 107 -2.22 -1.01 -15.12
N SER A 108 -1.24 -0.31 -14.56
CA SER A 108 0.19 -0.64 -14.61
C SER A 108 0.74 -0.90 -13.21
N VAL A 109 0.92 -2.17 -12.87
CA VAL A 109 1.59 -2.65 -11.66
C VAL A 109 3.06 -2.84 -11.98
N VAL A 110 3.90 -1.99 -11.39
CA VAL A 110 5.34 -1.97 -11.63
C VAL A 110 6.05 -2.42 -10.36
N ASP A 111 6.78 -3.52 -10.44
CA ASP A 111 7.67 -3.91 -9.35
C ASP A 111 9.03 -3.22 -9.54
N LEU A 112 9.35 -2.26 -8.67
CA LEU A 112 10.64 -1.57 -8.65
C LEU A 112 11.49 -2.09 -7.48
N PRO A 113 12.22 -3.21 -7.66
CA PRO A 113 13.04 -3.77 -6.59
C PRO A 113 14.16 -2.82 -6.15
N VAL A 114 14.67 -1.97 -7.04
CA VAL A 114 15.80 -1.05 -6.77
C VAL A 114 15.42 0.07 -5.80
N LEU A 115 14.22 0.65 -5.94
CA LEU A 115 13.78 1.71 -5.03
C LEU A 115 13.49 1.15 -3.64
N LYS A 116 12.88 -0.04 -3.58
CA LYS A 116 12.63 -0.73 -2.32
C LYS A 116 13.94 -0.96 -1.58
N THR A 117 14.95 -1.56 -2.22
CA THR A 117 16.24 -1.83 -1.58
C THR A 117 16.95 -0.56 -1.11
N LEU A 118 16.95 0.52 -1.90
CA LEU A 118 17.53 1.80 -1.50
C LEU A 118 16.82 2.41 -0.30
N VAL A 119 15.48 2.36 -0.25
CA VAL A 119 14.69 2.86 0.88
C VAL A 119 14.95 2.02 2.14
N TRP A 120 14.99 0.69 2.02
CA TRP A 120 15.38 -0.20 3.12
C TRP A 120 16.77 0.13 3.64
N LEU A 121 17.74 0.30 2.75
CA LEU A 121 19.10 0.71 3.11
C LEU A 121 19.09 2.04 3.86
N GLN A 122 18.40 3.07 3.34
CA GLN A 122 18.29 4.37 4.01
C GLN A 122 17.64 4.28 5.40
N GLN A 123 16.58 3.48 5.55
CA GLN A 123 15.94 3.25 6.85
C GLN A 123 16.88 2.53 7.84
N THR A 124 17.68 1.57 7.37
CA THR A 124 18.70 0.93 8.22
C THR A 124 19.79 1.92 8.65
N PHE A 125 20.23 2.85 7.80
CA PHE A 125 21.18 3.91 8.17
C PHE A 125 20.62 4.82 9.28
N LEU A 126 19.34 5.22 9.20
CA LEU A 126 18.68 6.00 10.26
C LEU A 126 18.58 5.22 11.58
N ALA A 127 18.27 3.93 11.53
CA ALA A 127 18.20 3.06 12.71
C ALA A 127 19.58 2.82 13.35
N ILE A 128 20.67 2.89 12.58
CA ILE A 128 22.05 2.83 13.08
C ILE A 128 22.43 4.16 13.77
N SER A 129 22.02 5.30 13.21
CA SER A 129 22.26 6.63 13.80
C SER A 129 21.60 6.80 15.18
N CYS A 130 20.49 6.10 15.45
CA CYS A 130 19.78 6.17 16.73
C CYS A 130 20.43 5.36 17.89
N LYS A 131 21.58 4.68 17.68
CA LYS A 131 22.20 3.82 18.71
C LYS A 131 23.37 4.43 19.50
N SER A 132 23.77 5.68 19.26
CA SER A 132 24.80 6.33 20.09
C SER A 132 24.20 7.22 21.19
N LYS A 133 23.77 6.61 22.30
CA LYS A 133 23.72 7.23 23.63
C LYS A 133 24.08 6.18 24.68
N SER A 134 25.36 6.06 24.98
CA SER A 134 25.91 5.65 26.28
C SER A 134 27.36 5.21 26.07
N LEU A 135 28.31 6.08 26.40
CA LEU A 135 29.67 5.75 26.88
C LEU A 135 30.34 7.08 27.29
N SER A 136 29.81 7.71 28.33
CA SER A 136 30.49 8.78 29.07
C SER A 136 30.31 8.54 30.57
N ARG A 137 30.85 7.42 31.06
CA ARG A 137 31.07 7.17 32.49
C ARG A 137 32.13 6.10 32.68
N TYR A 138 33.38 6.39 32.31
CA TYR A 138 34.56 5.67 32.76
C TYR A 138 35.77 6.58 32.54
N GLU A 139 36.09 7.39 33.55
CA GLU A 139 37.42 7.97 33.87
C GLU A 139 37.25 9.12 34.88
N GLU A 140 36.97 8.78 36.15
CA GLU A 140 37.30 9.64 37.31
C GLU A 140 37.23 8.79 38.58
N GLN A 141 38.24 7.95 38.83
CA GLN A 141 38.52 7.36 40.15
C GLN A 141 40.02 7.03 40.25
N VAL A 142 40.89 8.03 40.15
CA VAL A 142 42.25 7.95 40.69
C VAL A 142 42.55 9.28 41.36
N GLU A 143 42.17 9.41 42.63
CA GLU A 143 42.74 10.44 43.53
C GLU A 143 43.28 9.75 44.78
N VAL A 144 44.50 10.15 45.14
CA VAL A 144 45.50 9.47 45.95
C VAL A 144 45.10 9.35 47.43
N LYS A 145 45.26 8.15 48.03
CA LYS A 145 45.18 7.95 49.49
C LYS A 145 46.34 8.68 50.17
N LYS A 146 46.02 9.60 51.11
CA LYS A 146 47.00 10.37 51.90
C LYS A 146 47.79 9.44 52.84
N PRO A 147 49.14 9.48 52.90
CA PRO A 147 49.91 8.59 53.78
C PRO A 147 49.78 8.98 55.26
N THR A 148 49.51 7.98 56.10
CA THR A 148 49.57 8.08 57.57
C THR A 148 51.03 8.19 58.02
N GLN A 149 51.36 9.23 58.78
CA GLN A 149 52.70 9.44 59.34
C GLN A 149 52.99 8.41 60.45
N ILE A 150 53.95 7.51 60.23
CA ILE A 150 54.48 6.59 61.23
C ILE A 150 55.65 7.28 61.93
N LYS A 151 55.55 7.47 63.25
CA LYS A 151 56.63 8.05 64.08
C LYS A 151 57.84 7.10 64.11
N PRO A 152 59.08 7.62 64.02
CA PRO A 152 60.27 6.78 64.08
C PRO A 152 60.50 6.22 65.49
N ASP A 153 60.66 4.90 65.57
CA ASP A 153 61.19 4.23 66.76
C ASP A 153 62.66 4.63 66.98
N ARG A 154 62.94 5.18 68.16
CA ARG A 154 64.30 5.38 68.64
C ARG A 154 64.92 4.02 68.95
N LYS A 155 65.92 3.63 68.16
CA LYS A 155 66.77 2.46 68.41
C LYS A 155 67.61 2.69 69.69
N PRO A 156 67.95 1.63 70.45
CA PRO A 156 68.65 1.74 71.73
C PRO A 156 70.13 2.14 71.59
N ALA A 157 70.67 2.65 72.69
CA ALA A 157 72.04 3.09 72.88
C ALA A 157 73.09 1.97 72.76
N LEU A 158 74.29 2.35 72.32
CA LEU A 158 75.54 1.90 72.91
C LEU A 158 76.37 3.14 73.26
#